data_AF-A0A139HWW1-F1
#
_entry.id   AF-A0A139HWW1-F1
#
_cell.length_a   1.000
_cell.length_b   1.000
_cell.length_c   1.000
_cell.angle_alpha   90.00
_cell.angle_beta   90.00
_cell.angle_gamma   90.00
#
_symmetry.space_group_name_H-M   'P 1'
#
loop_
_entity.id
_entity.type
_entity.pdbx_description
1 polymer ?
#
loop_
_entity_poly.entity_id
_entity_poly.type
_entity_poly.pdbx_seq_one_letter_code
_entity_poly.pdbx_strand_id
1 'polypeptide(L)'
;MKGLLQKLDRWLRLPDHEQGNRWCNEDTLPVPPERQVWGPLQFIELWFVIFTNLSNYQTGSSLMASGLLYWQAILVIIIGNILGASFAVLNSVSGAASHIGFPIASRSVWGMWGSYFPILNRILLSLVWYGVQAVLGGKMLYVCLRSIWPHIEHGIPNHLPASIGLTSAQFVCYFLFNILALVFIWIRPHKIRVWFHYTAVIISLSLFVLLGWAVGTSKGWGEVITAKSTISHSELGWTMSAGVMSVIGSISAGILNQNDFTRFAKKPSHVTWSQAGSFFLASNITSIIGVIVTAATQKEYGHGKALWDPTQLFMAIQDQHGSRGRAAAFFLGLVFIISQLGINVVGNVLAGGLDVAAVLPKYINLRRGAYTIAVLSVLPNPWQQLASGSTFLAVLSAYAVFLGPMIGLLCVHYYIIQKRTFHFPDLYTGNKKSIYWYTWGVNWRTVIVWIIAIIPSFPGFVNDANHALPVPIGLTRVYSLSFVLGFLIAVVLALLLHWIFPENFPERTELERQQDLYGTDIYFDYERQLGHSRGPSNDESEKKDNARTAVTRVDE
;
A
#
# COMPACT_ATOMS: atom_id res chain seq x y z
N MET A 1 26.83 -34.27 0.80
CA MET A 1 26.03 -33.11 1.29
C MET A 1 26.48 -31.76 0.71
N LYS A 2 27.76 -31.37 0.80
CA LYS A 2 28.25 -30.08 0.25
C LYS A 2 28.01 -29.87 -1.26
N GLY A 3 28.22 -30.90 -2.09
CA GLY A 3 27.98 -30.80 -3.55
C GLY A 3 26.50 -30.68 -3.94
N LEU A 4 25.58 -31.29 -3.16
CA LEU A 4 24.14 -31.18 -3.40
C LEU A 4 23.64 -29.77 -3.05
N LEU A 5 24.08 -29.24 -1.90
CA LEU A 5 23.75 -27.89 -1.46
C LEU A 5 24.29 -26.81 -2.41
N GLN A 6 25.49 -27.02 -2.97
CA GLN A 6 26.04 -26.10 -3.98
C GLN A 6 25.29 -26.15 -5.31
N LYS A 7 24.86 -27.35 -5.76
CA LYS A 7 24.00 -27.48 -6.95
C LYS A 7 22.64 -26.82 -6.74
N LEU A 8 22.05 -27.01 -5.56
CA LEU A 8 20.78 -26.39 -5.18
C LEU A 8 20.91 -24.87 -5.08
N ASP A 9 21.95 -24.35 -4.44
CA ASP A 9 22.23 -22.91 -4.38
C ASP A 9 22.42 -22.31 -5.77
N ARG A 10 23.18 -22.96 -6.66
CA ARG A 10 23.34 -22.49 -8.05
C ARG A 10 22.03 -22.51 -8.82
N TRP A 11 21.18 -23.51 -8.60
CA TRP A 11 19.87 -23.61 -9.25
C TRP A 11 18.85 -22.57 -8.75
N LEU A 12 18.90 -22.23 -7.46
CA LEU A 12 17.99 -21.26 -6.84
C LEU A 12 18.38 -19.81 -7.11
N ARG A 13 19.66 -19.52 -7.38
CA ARG A 13 20.14 -18.16 -7.70
C ARG A 13 19.38 -17.56 -8.88
N LEU A 14 19.33 -16.23 -8.91
CA LEU A 14 18.86 -15.51 -10.09
C LEU A 14 19.80 -15.78 -11.28
N PRO A 15 19.35 -15.55 -12.53
CA PRO A 15 20.24 -15.54 -13.68
C PRO A 15 21.37 -14.53 -13.51
N ASP A 16 22.56 -14.79 -14.07
CA ASP A 16 23.75 -13.95 -13.82
C ASP A 16 23.54 -12.46 -14.10
N HIS A 17 22.72 -12.08 -15.09
CA HIS A 17 22.39 -10.68 -15.40
C HIS A 17 21.50 -9.98 -14.36
N GLU A 18 20.77 -10.74 -13.53
CA GLU A 18 19.94 -10.24 -12.43
C GLU A 18 20.61 -10.46 -11.06
N GLN A 19 21.75 -11.18 -11.00
CA GLN A 19 22.45 -11.49 -9.76
C GLN A 19 23.18 -10.25 -9.22
N GLY A 20 22.76 -9.77 -8.06
CA GLY A 20 23.60 -8.86 -7.28
C GLY A 20 24.30 -9.56 -6.12
N ASN A 21 24.70 -8.78 -5.12
CA ASN A 21 25.30 -9.29 -3.90
C ASN A 21 24.21 -9.54 -2.83
N ARG A 22 24.60 -9.69 -1.56
CA ARG A 22 23.63 -9.89 -0.47
C ARG A 22 22.67 -8.70 -0.26
N TRP A 23 23.02 -7.52 -0.73
CA TRP A 23 22.38 -6.24 -0.41
C TRP A 23 21.68 -5.59 -1.60
N CYS A 24 21.86 -6.10 -2.83
CA CYS A 24 21.20 -5.58 -4.02
C CYS A 24 21.01 -6.65 -5.10
N ASN A 25 20.10 -6.35 -6.01
CA ASN A 25 19.87 -6.95 -7.33
C ASN A 25 19.31 -5.86 -8.26
N GLU A 26 19.02 -6.16 -9.52
CA GLU A 26 18.54 -5.15 -10.49
C GLU A 26 17.29 -4.39 -9.98
N ASP A 27 16.36 -5.09 -9.33
CA ASP A 27 15.08 -4.52 -8.88
C ASP A 27 15.20 -3.53 -7.70
N THR A 28 16.28 -3.65 -6.92
CA THR A 28 16.49 -2.91 -5.66
C THR A 28 17.49 -1.77 -5.78
N LEU A 29 18.16 -1.64 -6.93
CA LEU A 29 19.01 -0.48 -7.22
C LEU A 29 18.20 0.80 -7.38
N PRO A 30 18.87 1.98 -7.40
CA PRO A 30 18.22 3.21 -7.81
C PRO A 30 17.57 3.05 -9.20
N VAL A 31 16.63 3.90 -9.58
CA VAL A 31 16.08 3.89 -10.95
C VAL A 31 17.01 4.72 -11.84
N PRO A 32 17.51 4.19 -12.97
CA PRO A 32 18.41 4.92 -13.84
C PRO A 32 17.62 5.99 -14.63
N PRO A 33 18.26 7.08 -15.09
CA PRO A 33 17.58 8.22 -15.71
C PRO A 33 16.62 7.85 -16.86
N GLU A 34 16.96 6.83 -17.65
CA GLU A 34 16.15 6.38 -18.80
C GLU A 34 14.82 5.74 -18.37
N ARG A 35 14.75 5.20 -17.14
CA ARG A 35 13.54 4.58 -16.57
C ARG A 35 12.75 5.54 -15.67
N GLN A 36 13.27 6.75 -15.39
CA GLN A 36 12.58 7.80 -14.62
C GLN A 36 11.54 8.51 -15.49
N VAL A 37 10.47 7.80 -15.88
CA VAL A 37 9.52 8.27 -16.90
C VAL A 37 8.23 8.88 -16.34
N TRP A 38 8.04 8.93 -15.02
CA TRP A 38 6.75 9.34 -14.42
C TRP A 38 6.67 10.87 -14.25
N GLY A 39 5.65 11.47 -14.86
CA GLY A 39 5.21 12.83 -14.62
C GLY A 39 3.95 12.87 -13.73
N PRO A 40 3.34 14.07 -13.56
CA PRO A 40 2.16 14.25 -12.71
C PRO A 40 0.99 13.32 -13.06
N LEU A 41 0.73 13.09 -14.35
CA LEU A 41 -0.38 12.24 -14.82
C LEU A 41 -0.28 10.81 -14.29
N GLN A 42 0.92 10.23 -14.27
CA GLN A 42 1.12 8.85 -13.80
C GLN A 42 0.83 8.71 -12.30
N PHE A 43 1.10 9.75 -11.52
CA PHE A 43 0.75 9.77 -10.10
C PHE A 43 -0.76 9.93 -9.88
N ILE A 44 -1.44 10.70 -10.73
CA ILE A 44 -2.90 10.80 -10.73
C ILE A 44 -3.52 9.43 -11.04
N GLU A 45 -3.07 8.80 -12.13
CA GLU A 45 -3.53 7.46 -12.52
C GLU A 45 -3.27 6.42 -11.44
N LEU A 46 -2.10 6.46 -10.79
CA LEU A 46 -1.76 5.57 -9.68
C LEU A 46 -2.82 5.65 -8.57
N TRP A 47 -3.16 6.85 -8.09
CA TRP A 47 -4.11 7.00 -7.00
C TRP A 47 -5.54 6.65 -7.38
N PHE A 48 -5.94 6.91 -8.63
CA PHE A 48 -7.23 6.44 -9.14
C PHE A 48 -7.29 4.91 -9.16
N VAL A 49 -6.25 4.23 -9.64
CA VAL A 49 -6.19 2.75 -9.59
C VAL A 49 -6.19 2.24 -8.14
N ILE A 50 -5.46 2.92 -7.24
CA ILE A 50 -5.35 2.51 -5.85
C ILE A 50 -6.67 2.68 -5.08
N PHE A 51 -7.48 3.69 -5.39
CA PHE A 51 -8.68 3.99 -4.61
C PHE A 51 -10.01 3.63 -5.27
N THR A 52 -10.08 3.49 -6.59
CA THR A 52 -11.32 3.11 -7.29
C THR A 52 -11.51 1.59 -7.26
N ASN A 53 -11.75 1.05 -6.06
CA ASN A 53 -11.94 -0.38 -5.84
C ASN A 53 -12.94 -0.70 -4.72
N LEU A 54 -13.30 -1.97 -4.61
CA LEU A 54 -14.26 -2.47 -3.61
C LEU A 54 -13.87 -2.21 -2.16
N SER A 55 -12.59 -2.37 -1.82
CA SER A 55 -12.14 -2.19 -0.43
C SER A 55 -12.28 -0.75 0.02
N ASN A 56 -12.00 0.22 -0.85
CA ASN A 56 -12.17 1.63 -0.52
C ASN A 56 -13.65 2.04 -0.47
N TYR A 57 -14.48 1.47 -1.36
CA TYR A 57 -15.94 1.58 -1.23
C TYR A 57 -16.40 1.06 0.15
N GLN A 58 -15.90 -0.12 0.55
CA GLN A 58 -16.22 -0.76 1.83
C GLN A 58 -15.72 0.04 3.03
N THR A 59 -14.57 0.71 2.95
CA THR A 59 -14.10 1.63 3.99
C THR A 59 -15.15 2.70 4.29
N GLY A 60 -15.77 3.27 3.26
CA GLY A 60 -16.85 4.23 3.44
C GLY A 60 -18.14 3.61 3.98
N SER A 61 -18.66 2.57 3.33
CA SER A 61 -19.93 1.95 3.72
C SER A 61 -19.90 1.32 5.11
N SER A 62 -18.76 0.77 5.55
CA SER A 62 -18.61 0.16 6.88
C SER A 62 -18.74 1.16 8.02
N LEU A 63 -18.41 2.44 7.80
CA LEU A 63 -18.58 3.48 8.82
C LEU A 63 -20.06 3.64 9.22
N MET A 64 -20.98 3.45 8.26
CA MET A 64 -22.42 3.44 8.56
C MET A 64 -22.83 2.19 9.34
N ALA A 65 -22.23 1.04 9.05
CA ALA A 65 -22.47 -0.19 9.80
C ALA A 65 -22.01 -0.08 11.27
N SER A 66 -21.06 0.81 11.58
CA SER A 66 -20.64 1.16 12.94
C SER A 66 -21.63 2.09 13.68
N GLY A 67 -22.74 2.49 13.05
CA GLY A 67 -23.78 3.33 13.65
C GLY A 67 -23.64 4.83 13.39
N LEU A 68 -22.66 5.26 12.58
CA LEU A 68 -22.54 6.66 12.17
C LEU A 68 -23.61 7.03 11.14
N LEU A 69 -24.11 8.26 11.22
CA LEU A 69 -24.95 8.84 10.18
C LEU A 69 -24.15 9.06 8.89
N TYR A 70 -24.82 9.08 7.74
CA TYR A 70 -24.15 9.21 6.44
C TYR A 70 -23.25 10.45 6.36
N TRP A 71 -23.69 11.61 6.89
CA TRP A 71 -22.90 12.84 6.89
C TRP A 71 -21.71 12.79 7.86
N GLN A 72 -21.85 12.09 9.00
CA GLN A 72 -20.76 11.88 9.94
C GLN A 72 -19.68 10.99 9.32
N ALA A 73 -20.09 9.92 8.62
CA ALA A 73 -19.17 9.07 7.86
C ALA A 73 -18.43 9.87 6.77
N ILE A 74 -19.12 10.75 6.02
CA ILE A 74 -18.49 11.63 5.02
C ILE A 74 -17.43 12.54 5.66
N LEU A 75 -17.72 13.17 6.81
CA LEU A 75 -16.74 14.00 7.51
C LEU A 75 -15.51 13.20 7.96
N VAL A 76 -15.73 12.01 8.50
CA VAL A 76 -14.67 11.07 8.90
C VAL A 76 -13.77 10.74 7.70
N ILE A 77 -14.37 10.42 6.55
CA ILE A 77 -13.64 10.12 5.30
C ILE A 77 -12.81 11.33 4.84
N ILE A 78 -13.40 12.52 4.82
CA ILE A 78 -12.71 13.74 4.38
C ILE A 78 -11.50 14.02 5.27
N ILE A 79 -11.67 13.99 6.59
CA ILE A 79 -10.58 14.25 7.56
C ILE A 79 -9.49 13.18 7.44
N GLY A 80 -9.87 11.90 7.40
CA GLY A 80 -8.92 10.79 7.25
C GLY A 80 -8.12 10.89 5.95
N ASN A 81 -8.76 11.27 4.84
CA ASN A 81 -8.10 11.41 3.55
C ASN A 81 -7.18 12.63 3.47
N ILE A 82 -7.51 13.76 4.13
CA ILE A 82 -6.59 14.92 4.23
C ILE A 82 -5.31 14.52 4.96
N LEU A 83 -5.45 13.82 6.10
CA LEU A 83 -4.31 13.33 6.87
C LEU A 83 -3.52 12.28 6.07
N GLY A 84 -4.19 11.30 5.49
CA GLY A 84 -3.58 10.25 4.67
C GLY A 84 -2.79 10.82 3.49
N ALA A 85 -3.37 11.77 2.74
CA ALA A 85 -2.70 12.44 1.63
C ALA A 85 -1.45 13.21 2.09
N SER A 86 -1.54 13.89 3.25
CA SER A 86 -0.41 14.63 3.83
C SER A 86 0.76 13.69 4.15
N PHE A 87 0.50 12.56 4.83
CA PHE A 87 1.53 11.57 5.13
C PHE A 87 2.09 10.89 3.88
N ALA A 88 1.24 10.58 2.90
CA ALA A 88 1.65 10.01 1.61
C ALA A 88 2.64 10.94 0.90
N VAL A 89 2.33 12.23 0.83
CA VAL A 89 3.19 13.25 0.21
C VAL A 89 4.50 13.40 0.97
N LEU A 90 4.47 13.46 2.30
CA LEU A 90 5.68 13.57 3.11
C LEU A 90 6.64 12.39 2.85
N ASN A 91 6.14 11.16 2.89
CA ASN A 91 7.01 10.00 2.67
C ASN A 91 7.50 9.89 1.22
N SER A 92 6.64 10.29 0.27
CA SER A 92 6.90 10.24 -1.17
C SER A 92 8.15 10.98 -1.67
N VAL A 93 8.48 12.12 -1.04
CA VAL A 93 9.55 13.00 -1.52
C VAL A 93 10.91 12.31 -1.51
N SER A 94 11.16 11.46 -0.51
CA SER A 94 12.43 10.75 -0.38
C SER A 94 12.67 9.84 -1.58
N GLY A 95 11.72 8.99 -1.95
CA GLY A 95 11.83 8.14 -3.14
C GLY A 95 11.93 8.95 -4.44
N ALA A 96 11.22 10.06 -4.56
CA ALA A 96 11.26 10.90 -5.76
C ALA A 96 12.58 11.63 -5.97
N ALA A 97 13.26 12.03 -4.89
CA ALA A 97 14.54 12.72 -4.94
C ALA A 97 15.72 11.76 -5.07
N SER A 98 15.60 10.55 -4.52
CA SER A 98 16.70 9.60 -4.44
C SER A 98 16.57 8.40 -5.39
N HIS A 99 15.43 8.25 -6.06
CA HIS A 99 15.16 7.16 -6.99
C HIS A 99 15.34 5.75 -6.40
N ILE A 100 15.26 5.59 -5.08
CA ILE A 100 15.31 4.29 -4.40
C ILE A 100 13.95 3.89 -3.81
N GLY A 101 13.72 2.58 -3.74
CA GLY A 101 12.53 2.01 -3.12
C GLY A 101 12.57 2.03 -1.60
N PHE A 102 11.44 1.68 -1.00
CA PHE A 102 11.26 1.64 0.45
C PHE A 102 12.25 0.73 1.18
N PRO A 103 12.54 -0.51 0.71
CA PRO A 103 13.49 -1.38 1.40
C PRO A 103 14.88 -0.77 1.59
N ILE A 104 15.32 0.01 0.60
CA ILE A 104 16.62 0.69 0.65
C ILE A 104 16.55 1.93 1.52
N ALA A 105 15.52 2.76 1.37
CA ALA A 105 15.33 3.94 2.22
C ALA A 105 15.28 3.56 3.71
N SER A 106 14.67 2.41 4.03
CA SER A 106 14.59 1.85 5.38
C SER A 106 15.96 1.58 6.02
N ARG A 107 16.99 1.25 5.24
CA ARG A 107 18.37 1.05 5.73
C ARG A 107 18.94 2.32 6.37
N SER A 108 18.58 3.48 5.84
CA SER A 108 19.01 4.78 6.37
C SER A 108 18.45 5.13 7.75
N VAL A 109 17.48 4.36 8.24
CA VAL A 109 16.75 4.63 9.48
C VAL A 109 16.98 3.53 10.50
N TRP A 110 16.89 2.28 10.07
CA TRP A 110 16.98 1.10 10.94
C TRP A 110 18.36 0.44 10.94
N GLY A 111 19.21 0.79 9.97
CA GLY A 111 20.48 0.12 9.70
C GLY A 111 20.36 -1.06 8.75
N MET A 112 21.51 -1.55 8.30
CA MET A 112 21.60 -2.63 7.31
C MET A 112 20.82 -3.89 7.72
N TRP A 113 21.01 -4.38 8.95
CA TRP A 113 20.27 -5.53 9.48
C TRP A 113 18.93 -5.13 10.10
N GLY A 114 18.85 -3.96 10.74
CA GLY A 114 17.60 -3.51 11.35
C GLY A 114 16.48 -3.29 10.34
N SER A 115 16.80 -2.90 9.10
CA SER A 115 15.82 -2.64 8.02
C SER A 115 14.99 -3.86 7.65
N TYR A 116 15.45 -5.08 7.93
CA TYR A 116 14.63 -6.29 7.71
C TYR A 116 13.34 -6.25 8.54
N PHE A 117 13.34 -5.62 9.72
CA PHE A 117 12.16 -5.53 10.57
C PHE A 117 10.97 -4.80 9.90
N PRO A 118 11.09 -3.55 9.45
CA PRO A 118 10.01 -2.86 8.73
C PRO A 118 9.71 -3.49 7.35
N ILE A 119 10.70 -4.07 6.66
CA ILE A 119 10.47 -4.77 5.38
C ILE A 119 9.59 -6.02 5.60
N LEU A 120 9.86 -6.82 6.63
CA LEU A 120 9.04 -8.00 6.96
C LEU A 120 7.61 -7.62 7.37
N ASN A 121 7.44 -6.53 8.12
CA ASN A 121 6.12 -5.98 8.41
C ASN A 121 5.38 -5.59 7.11
N ARG A 122 6.08 -4.96 6.16
CA ARG A 122 5.50 -4.59 4.87
C ARG A 122 5.11 -5.81 4.03
N ILE A 123 5.93 -6.86 4.02
CA ILE A 123 5.61 -8.15 3.37
C ILE A 123 4.34 -8.75 3.97
N LEU A 124 4.22 -8.79 5.30
CA LEU A 124 3.02 -9.30 5.97
C LEU A 124 1.76 -8.54 5.54
N LEU A 125 1.84 -7.21 5.43
CA LEU A 125 0.73 -6.37 4.97
C LEU A 125 0.38 -6.65 3.51
N SER A 126 1.37 -6.83 2.64
CA SER A 126 1.14 -7.22 1.25
C SER A 126 0.45 -8.59 1.14
N LEU A 127 0.80 -9.55 2.01
CA LEU A 127 0.10 -10.85 2.07
C LEU A 127 -1.37 -10.69 2.45
N VAL A 128 -1.63 -9.90 3.50
CA VAL A 128 -3.00 -9.67 3.97
C VAL A 128 -3.83 -8.93 2.92
N TRP A 129 -3.34 -7.79 2.44
CA TRP A 129 -4.07 -6.99 1.46
C TRP A 129 -4.27 -7.75 0.16
N TYR A 130 -3.28 -8.52 -0.29
CA TYR A 130 -3.47 -9.36 -1.47
C TYR A 130 -4.60 -10.36 -1.27
N GLY A 131 -4.61 -11.05 -0.13
CA GLY A 131 -5.65 -12.00 0.21
C GLY A 131 -7.04 -11.35 0.26
N VAL A 132 -7.17 -10.20 0.93
CA VAL A 132 -8.43 -9.44 1.03
C VAL A 132 -8.93 -9.02 -0.35
N GLN A 133 -8.07 -8.45 -1.19
CA GLN A 133 -8.47 -8.06 -2.56
C GLN A 133 -8.86 -9.27 -3.40
N ALA A 134 -8.18 -10.41 -3.22
CA ALA A 134 -8.53 -11.64 -3.92
C ALA A 134 -9.87 -12.22 -3.47
N VAL A 135 -10.23 -12.14 -2.18
CA VAL A 135 -11.56 -12.53 -1.69
C VAL A 135 -12.64 -11.63 -2.27
N LEU A 136 -12.42 -10.31 -2.31
CA LEU A 136 -13.36 -9.36 -2.90
C LEU A 136 -13.55 -9.61 -4.41
N GLY A 137 -12.46 -9.86 -5.14
CA GLY A 137 -12.51 -10.26 -6.55
C GLY A 137 -13.27 -11.58 -6.76
N GLY A 138 -13.03 -12.57 -5.89
CA GLY A 138 -13.76 -13.85 -5.88
C GLY A 138 -15.26 -13.68 -5.60
N LYS A 139 -15.64 -12.83 -4.65
CA LYS A 139 -17.04 -12.49 -4.37
C LYS A 139 -17.73 -11.88 -5.58
N MET A 140 -17.06 -11.00 -6.33
CA MET A 140 -17.61 -10.46 -7.58
C MET A 140 -17.71 -11.50 -8.70
N LEU A 141 -16.74 -12.41 -8.79
CA LEU A 141 -16.83 -13.54 -9.73
C LEU A 141 -18.03 -14.42 -9.38
N TYR A 142 -18.29 -14.68 -8.10
CA TYR A 142 -19.49 -15.37 -7.65
C TYR A 142 -20.77 -14.62 -8.06
N VAL A 143 -20.83 -13.29 -7.90
CA VAL A 143 -21.97 -12.47 -8.38
C VAL A 143 -22.19 -12.66 -9.88
N CYS A 144 -21.13 -12.59 -10.69
CA CYS A 144 -21.23 -12.80 -12.14
C CYS A 144 -21.75 -14.21 -12.48
N LEU A 145 -21.22 -15.25 -11.82
CA LEU A 145 -21.68 -16.62 -12.07
C LEU A 145 -23.13 -16.82 -11.62
N ARG A 146 -23.54 -16.26 -10.48
CA ARG A 146 -24.93 -16.28 -9.98
C ARG A 146 -25.89 -15.53 -10.92
N SER A 147 -25.42 -14.50 -11.63
CA SER A 147 -26.22 -13.83 -12.66
C SER A 147 -26.54 -14.72 -13.86
N ILE A 148 -25.63 -15.62 -14.24
CA ILE A 148 -25.81 -16.58 -15.35
C ILE A 148 -26.59 -17.80 -14.87
N TRP A 149 -26.19 -18.35 -13.71
CA TRP A 149 -26.77 -19.52 -13.07
C TRP A 149 -27.26 -19.15 -11.66
N PRO A 150 -28.54 -18.71 -11.52
CA PRO A 150 -29.11 -18.28 -10.23
C PRO A 150 -29.00 -19.32 -9.12
N HIS A 151 -28.98 -20.59 -9.50
CA HIS A 151 -28.99 -21.77 -8.65
C HIS A 151 -27.60 -22.44 -8.55
N ILE A 152 -26.51 -21.68 -8.70
CA ILE A 152 -25.14 -22.22 -8.69
C ILE A 152 -24.80 -23.05 -7.44
N GLU A 153 -25.42 -22.73 -6.31
CA GLU A 153 -25.21 -23.45 -5.04
C GLU A 153 -25.81 -24.87 -5.04
N HIS A 154 -26.75 -25.18 -5.94
CA HIS A 154 -27.21 -26.55 -6.13
C HIS A 154 -26.13 -27.42 -6.81
N GLY A 155 -25.33 -26.82 -7.69
CA GLY A 155 -24.20 -27.50 -8.35
C GLY A 155 -22.94 -27.54 -7.48
N ILE A 156 -22.79 -26.61 -6.54
CA ILE A 156 -21.67 -26.53 -5.59
C ILE A 156 -22.26 -26.39 -4.17
N PRO A 157 -22.75 -27.50 -3.58
CA PRO A 157 -23.33 -27.47 -2.23
C PRO A 157 -22.29 -27.03 -1.20
N ASN A 158 -22.73 -26.31 -0.18
CA ASN A 158 -21.82 -25.79 0.83
C ASN A 158 -21.35 -26.90 1.79
N HIS A 159 -20.05 -27.18 1.77
CA HIS A 159 -19.37 -28.09 2.69
C HIS A 159 -18.50 -27.37 3.74
N LEU A 160 -18.41 -26.04 3.65
CA LEU A 160 -17.61 -25.23 4.57
C LEU A 160 -18.44 -24.84 5.81
N PRO A 161 -17.86 -24.91 7.02
CA PRO A 161 -18.52 -24.42 8.23
C PRO A 161 -18.76 -22.91 8.18
N ALA A 162 -19.84 -22.46 8.83
CA ALA A 162 -20.20 -21.05 8.87
C ALA A 162 -19.10 -20.13 9.46
N SER A 163 -18.21 -20.67 10.31
CA SER A 163 -17.07 -19.96 10.89
C SER A 163 -16.03 -19.47 9.86
N ILE A 164 -16.05 -20.00 8.63
CA ILE A 164 -15.17 -19.54 7.55
C ILE A 164 -15.68 -18.22 6.95
N GLY A 165 -16.99 -17.93 7.03
CA GLY A 165 -17.55 -16.70 6.47
C GLY A 165 -17.63 -16.67 4.93
N LEU A 166 -17.39 -17.80 4.26
CA LEU A 166 -17.62 -17.99 2.82
C LEU A 166 -18.34 -19.32 2.58
N THR A 167 -19.20 -19.34 1.55
CA THR A 167 -19.74 -20.60 1.02
C THR A 167 -18.71 -21.32 0.15
N SER A 168 -18.89 -22.62 -0.08
CA SER A 168 -18.01 -23.40 -0.95
C SER A 168 -17.95 -22.83 -2.38
N ALA A 169 -19.09 -22.36 -2.91
CA ALA A 169 -19.14 -21.68 -4.21
C ALA A 169 -18.29 -20.39 -4.22
N GLN A 170 -18.40 -19.55 -3.19
CA GLN A 170 -17.59 -18.34 -3.08
C GLN A 170 -16.10 -18.65 -2.93
N PHE A 171 -15.74 -19.70 -2.21
CA PHE A 171 -14.35 -20.14 -2.05
C PHE A 171 -13.75 -20.62 -3.38
N VAL A 172 -14.52 -21.36 -4.19
CA VAL A 172 -14.11 -21.72 -5.56
C VAL A 172 -13.90 -20.48 -6.41
N CYS A 173 -14.78 -19.48 -6.34
CA CYS A 173 -14.62 -18.22 -7.07
C CYS A 173 -13.38 -17.44 -6.61
N TYR A 174 -13.08 -17.42 -5.31
CA TYR A 174 -11.81 -16.89 -4.79
C TYR A 174 -10.61 -17.59 -5.42
N PHE A 175 -10.61 -18.92 -5.46
CA PHE A 175 -9.54 -19.69 -6.08
C PHE A 175 -9.38 -19.38 -7.58
N LEU A 176 -10.49 -19.31 -8.33
CA LEU A 176 -10.49 -18.94 -9.75
C LEU A 176 -9.97 -17.51 -9.98
N PHE A 177 -10.34 -16.56 -9.12
CA PHE A 177 -9.80 -15.19 -9.18
C PHE A 177 -8.28 -15.18 -8.96
N ASN A 178 -7.77 -15.98 -8.03
CA ASN A 178 -6.32 -16.08 -7.83
C ASN A 178 -5.61 -16.61 -9.08
N ILE A 179 -6.14 -17.67 -9.71
CA ILE A 179 -5.59 -18.18 -10.98
C ILE A 179 -5.53 -17.06 -12.03
N LEU A 180 -6.60 -16.28 -12.17
CA LEU A 180 -6.62 -15.14 -13.08
C LEU A 180 -5.55 -14.10 -12.71
N ALA A 181 -5.42 -13.76 -11.43
CA ALA A 181 -4.40 -12.83 -10.95
C ALA A 181 -2.96 -13.32 -11.24
N LEU A 182 -2.69 -14.62 -11.13
CA LEU A 182 -1.38 -15.22 -11.46
C LEU A 182 -0.96 -14.99 -12.91
N VAL A 183 -1.93 -14.96 -13.85
CA VAL A 183 -1.67 -14.65 -15.27
C VAL A 183 -1.24 -13.20 -15.42
N PHE A 184 -1.93 -12.27 -14.75
CA PHE A 184 -1.59 -10.84 -14.81
C PHE A 184 -0.26 -10.51 -14.13
N ILE A 185 0.11 -11.22 -13.06
CA ILE A 185 1.42 -11.09 -12.39
C ILE A 185 2.58 -11.39 -13.34
N TRP A 186 2.39 -12.30 -14.30
CA TRP A 186 3.44 -12.64 -15.26
C TRP A 186 3.78 -11.46 -16.19
N ILE A 187 2.79 -10.62 -16.49
CA ILE A 187 2.91 -9.52 -17.43
C ILE A 187 3.75 -8.41 -16.80
N ARG A 188 4.78 -7.96 -17.53
CA ARG A 188 5.69 -6.93 -17.01
C ARG A 188 4.93 -5.60 -16.79
N PRO A 189 5.15 -4.89 -15.66
CA PRO A 189 4.40 -3.68 -15.30
C PRO A 189 4.37 -2.58 -16.38
N HIS A 190 5.44 -2.42 -17.17
CA HIS A 190 5.49 -1.41 -18.23
C HIS A 190 4.52 -1.68 -19.39
N LYS A 191 4.12 -2.95 -19.63
CA LYS A 191 3.20 -3.32 -20.71
C LYS A 191 1.73 -3.13 -20.37
N ILE A 192 1.41 -3.07 -19.07
CA ILE A 192 0.03 -2.99 -18.55
C ILE A 192 -0.41 -1.57 -18.19
N ARG A 193 0.47 -0.57 -18.37
CA ARG A 193 0.16 0.85 -18.11
C ARG A 193 -1.11 1.34 -18.82
N VAL A 194 -1.23 1.04 -20.11
CA VAL A 194 -2.38 1.44 -20.92
C VAL A 194 -3.65 0.76 -20.44
N TRP A 195 -3.55 -0.53 -20.05
CA TRP A 195 -4.66 -1.26 -19.48
C TRP A 195 -5.15 -0.60 -18.19
N PHE A 196 -4.25 -0.26 -17.27
CA PHE A 196 -4.62 0.41 -16.02
C PHE A 196 -5.34 1.74 -16.23
N HIS A 197 -4.91 2.53 -17.23
CA HIS A 197 -5.58 3.77 -17.59
C HIS A 197 -7.06 3.53 -17.98
N TYR A 198 -7.31 2.64 -18.94
CA TYR A 198 -8.68 2.33 -19.37
C TYR A 198 -9.51 1.74 -18.23
N THR A 199 -8.93 0.85 -17.42
CA THR A 199 -9.65 0.28 -16.28
C THR A 199 -10.04 1.35 -15.26
N ALA A 200 -9.15 2.28 -14.92
CA ALA A 200 -9.44 3.34 -13.96
C ALA A 200 -10.60 4.22 -14.42
N VAL A 201 -10.66 4.56 -15.72
CA VAL A 201 -11.78 5.34 -16.30
C VAL A 201 -13.09 4.55 -16.23
N ILE A 202 -13.09 3.28 -16.68
CA ILE A 202 -14.28 2.44 -16.70
C ILE A 202 -14.84 2.23 -15.28
N ILE A 203 -13.96 1.98 -14.30
CA ILE A 203 -14.37 1.76 -12.91
C ILE A 203 -14.93 3.05 -12.32
N SER A 204 -14.28 4.19 -12.54
CA SER A 204 -14.76 5.49 -12.06
C SER A 204 -16.15 5.81 -12.61
N LEU A 205 -16.36 5.63 -13.92
CA LEU A 205 -17.67 5.82 -14.55
C LEU A 205 -18.72 4.87 -13.96
N SER A 206 -18.36 3.61 -13.75
CA SER A 206 -19.27 2.59 -13.19
C SER A 206 -19.68 2.92 -11.75
N LEU A 207 -18.79 3.51 -10.95
CA LEU A 207 -19.12 4.01 -9.61
C LEU A 207 -20.16 5.14 -9.67
N PHE A 208 -20.04 6.07 -10.62
CA PHE A 208 -21.04 7.13 -10.82
C PHE A 208 -22.37 6.59 -11.36
N VAL A 209 -22.34 5.59 -12.23
CA VAL A 209 -23.55 4.89 -12.69
C VAL A 209 -24.25 4.20 -11.52
N LEU A 210 -23.50 3.49 -10.67
CA LEU A 210 -24.02 2.86 -9.46
C LEU A 210 -24.61 3.89 -8.49
N LEU A 211 -23.94 5.02 -8.30
CA LEU A 211 -24.44 6.14 -7.51
C LEU A 211 -25.77 6.68 -8.06
N GLY A 212 -25.81 7.01 -9.35
CA GLY A 212 -27.00 7.56 -10.01
C GLY A 212 -28.18 6.59 -9.95
N TRP A 213 -27.92 5.30 -10.15
CA TRP A 213 -28.92 4.25 -9.98
C TRP A 213 -29.44 4.22 -8.53
N ALA A 214 -28.57 4.11 -7.53
CA ALA A 214 -28.97 3.99 -6.13
C ALA A 214 -29.77 5.20 -5.64
N VAL A 215 -29.34 6.42 -6.03
CA VAL A 215 -30.04 7.66 -5.69
C VAL A 215 -31.41 7.72 -6.37
N GLY A 216 -31.47 7.36 -7.67
CA GLY A 216 -32.69 7.43 -8.48
C GLY A 216 -33.74 6.38 -8.14
N THR A 217 -33.36 5.22 -7.63
CA THR A 217 -34.31 4.19 -7.18
C THR A 217 -34.70 4.34 -5.71
N SER A 218 -33.92 5.07 -4.92
CA SER A 218 -34.20 5.25 -3.49
C SER A 218 -35.48 6.06 -3.25
N LYS A 219 -36.46 5.38 -2.65
CA LYS A 219 -37.69 5.99 -2.13
C LYS A 219 -37.55 6.48 -0.68
N GLY A 220 -36.35 6.39 -0.10
CA GLY A 220 -36.12 6.45 1.36
C GLY A 220 -35.24 7.60 1.86
N TRP A 221 -34.86 8.56 1.01
CA TRP A 221 -33.94 9.64 1.37
C TRP A 221 -34.37 10.45 2.60
N GLY A 222 -35.68 10.67 2.78
CA GLY A 222 -36.20 11.40 3.95
C GLY A 222 -35.83 10.77 5.29
N GLU A 223 -35.89 9.44 5.40
CA GLU A 223 -35.52 8.70 6.62
C GLU A 223 -34.00 8.66 6.85
N VAL A 224 -33.22 8.59 5.77
CA VAL A 224 -31.75 8.67 5.86
C VAL A 224 -31.30 10.03 6.40
N ILE A 225 -31.95 11.11 5.94
CA ILE A 225 -31.64 12.48 6.36
C ILE A 225 -32.13 12.76 7.78
N THR A 226 -33.29 12.22 8.16
CA THR A 226 -33.90 12.42 9.50
C THR A 226 -33.45 11.41 10.55
N ALA A 227 -32.63 10.44 10.16
CA ALA A 227 -32.08 9.43 11.07
C ALA A 227 -31.33 10.10 12.22
N LYS A 228 -31.62 9.63 13.44
CA LYS A 228 -30.92 10.07 14.65
C LYS A 228 -29.80 9.08 14.97
N SER A 229 -28.67 9.62 15.43
CA SER A 229 -27.55 8.80 15.89
C SER A 229 -28.01 7.87 17.00
N THR A 230 -27.74 6.57 16.86
CA THR A 230 -27.94 5.58 17.93
C THR A 230 -26.77 5.57 18.92
N ILE A 231 -25.67 6.27 18.60
CA ILE A 231 -24.49 6.42 19.45
C ILE A 231 -24.72 7.57 20.42
N SER A 232 -24.36 7.37 21.70
CA SER A 232 -24.43 8.40 22.73
C SER A 232 -23.49 9.58 22.44
N HIS A 233 -23.84 10.77 22.93
CA HIS A 233 -23.05 11.99 22.70
C HIS A 233 -21.59 11.86 23.17
N SER A 234 -21.34 11.12 24.26
CA SER A 234 -19.99 10.92 24.81
C SER A 234 -19.13 9.96 23.98
N GLU A 235 -19.75 9.04 23.25
CA GLU A 235 -19.05 8.02 22.44
C GLU A 235 -18.91 8.42 20.97
N LEU A 236 -19.80 9.28 20.47
CA LEU A 236 -19.79 9.71 19.06
C LEU A 236 -18.44 10.27 18.62
N GLY A 237 -17.81 11.14 19.42
CA GLY A 237 -16.51 11.71 19.11
C GLY A 237 -15.42 10.65 18.96
N TRP A 238 -15.40 9.65 19.86
CA TRP A 238 -14.42 8.56 19.83
C TRP A 238 -14.67 7.60 18.69
N THR A 239 -15.93 7.31 18.34
CA THR A 239 -16.27 6.53 17.14
C THR A 239 -15.83 7.24 15.86
N MET A 240 -16.02 8.56 15.78
CA MET A 240 -15.53 9.35 14.65
C MET A 240 -14.00 9.33 14.58
N SER A 241 -13.28 9.49 15.70
CA SER A 241 -11.81 9.38 15.74
C SER A 241 -11.31 8.01 15.29
N ALA A 242 -11.92 6.92 15.79
CA ALA A 242 -11.59 5.56 15.36
C ALA A 242 -11.87 5.35 13.87
N GLY A 243 -12.96 5.93 13.34
CA GLY A 243 -13.24 5.95 11.91
C GLY A 243 -12.16 6.68 11.10
N VAL A 244 -11.65 7.81 11.58
CA VAL A 244 -10.55 8.55 10.92
C VAL A 244 -9.29 7.69 10.89
N MET A 245 -8.97 7.00 12.00
CA MET A 245 -7.84 6.08 12.05
C MET A 245 -8.04 4.87 11.13
N SER A 246 -9.25 4.36 10.96
CA SER A 246 -9.56 3.29 10.02
C SER A 246 -9.34 3.73 8.57
N VAL A 247 -9.74 4.95 8.22
CA VAL A 247 -9.51 5.54 6.88
C VAL A 247 -8.01 5.67 6.61
N ILE A 248 -7.23 6.19 7.56
CA ILE A 248 -5.76 6.27 7.41
C ILE A 248 -5.14 4.86 7.38
N GLY A 249 -5.62 3.95 8.24
CA GLY A 249 -5.20 2.56 8.32
C GLY A 249 -5.36 1.81 7.00
N SER A 250 -6.45 2.09 6.27
CA SER A 250 -6.74 1.51 4.95
C SER A 250 -5.64 1.69 3.91
N ILE A 251 -4.84 2.75 4.05
CA ILE A 251 -3.78 3.11 3.10
C ILE A 251 -2.40 3.25 3.75
N SER A 252 -2.29 3.09 5.07
CA SER A 252 -1.05 3.17 5.84
C SER A 252 0.09 2.31 5.27
N ALA A 253 -0.21 1.09 4.81
CA ALA A 253 0.77 0.23 4.14
C ALA A 253 1.30 0.88 2.85
N GLY A 254 0.41 1.42 2.01
CA GLY A 254 0.77 2.17 0.80
C GLY A 254 1.58 3.43 1.09
N ILE A 255 1.24 4.15 2.16
CA ILE A 255 2.02 5.32 2.61
C ILE A 255 3.44 4.89 2.95
N LEU A 256 3.62 3.80 3.71
CA LEU A 256 4.93 3.34 4.18
C LEU A 256 5.90 3.06 3.02
N ASN A 257 5.44 2.43 1.95
CA ASN A 257 6.30 2.05 0.83
C ASN A 257 6.20 2.96 -0.40
N GLN A 258 5.65 4.16 -0.25
CA GLN A 258 5.36 5.03 -1.39
C GLN A 258 6.58 5.31 -2.28
N ASN A 259 7.78 5.24 -1.70
CA ASN A 259 9.08 5.27 -2.37
C ASN A 259 9.20 4.30 -3.56
N ASP A 260 8.56 3.13 -3.51
CA ASP A 260 8.60 2.13 -4.57
C ASP A 260 7.99 2.62 -5.88
N PHE A 261 7.02 3.54 -5.79
CA PHE A 261 6.39 4.19 -6.93
C PHE A 261 7.05 5.52 -7.26
N THR A 262 7.38 6.33 -6.25
CA THR A 262 7.90 7.68 -6.47
C THR A 262 9.32 7.68 -7.00
N ARG A 263 10.08 6.59 -6.83
CA ARG A 263 11.41 6.42 -7.43
C ARG A 263 11.45 6.57 -8.95
N PHE A 264 10.32 6.39 -9.64
CA PHE A 264 10.24 6.55 -11.09
C PHE A 264 9.93 7.99 -11.54
N ALA A 265 9.79 8.95 -10.62
CA ALA A 265 9.49 10.34 -10.92
C ALA A 265 10.60 10.99 -11.76
N LYS A 266 10.23 11.84 -12.73
CA LYS A 266 11.19 12.71 -13.43
C LYS A 266 11.76 13.82 -12.55
N LYS A 267 10.93 14.33 -11.63
CA LYS A 267 11.25 15.45 -10.74
C LYS A 267 10.50 15.29 -9.42
N PRO A 268 11.11 15.63 -8.26
CA PRO A 268 10.43 15.61 -6.97
C PRO A 268 9.19 16.51 -6.91
N SER A 269 9.18 17.64 -7.62
CA SER A 269 8.03 18.56 -7.63
C SER A 269 6.78 17.96 -8.29
N HIS A 270 6.93 17.00 -9.19
CA HIS A 270 5.81 16.32 -9.83
C HIS A 270 5.00 15.47 -8.86
N VAL A 271 5.60 15.07 -7.74
CA VAL A 271 5.03 14.14 -6.77
C VAL A 271 4.15 14.87 -5.76
N THR A 272 4.54 16.07 -5.31
CA THR A 272 3.87 16.76 -4.20
C THR A 272 2.40 17.10 -4.51
N TRP A 273 2.14 17.95 -5.50
CA TRP A 273 0.78 18.44 -5.77
C TRP A 273 -0.10 17.40 -6.46
N SER A 274 0.48 16.61 -7.38
CA SER A 274 -0.28 15.60 -8.11
C SER A 274 -0.83 14.54 -7.17
N GLN A 275 -0.01 14.06 -6.22
CA GLN A 275 -0.44 13.06 -5.25
C GLN A 275 -1.40 13.64 -4.23
N ALA A 276 -1.12 14.82 -3.66
CA ALA A 276 -2.03 15.44 -2.70
C ALA A 276 -3.46 15.56 -3.26
N GLY A 277 -3.59 16.10 -4.47
CA GLY A 277 -4.89 16.30 -5.12
C GLY A 277 -5.56 14.98 -5.53
N SER A 278 -4.83 14.08 -6.21
CA SER A 278 -5.41 12.85 -6.73
C SER A 278 -5.72 11.82 -5.65
N PHE A 279 -4.89 11.69 -4.61
CA PHE A 279 -5.18 10.87 -3.43
C PHE A 279 -6.49 11.33 -2.80
N PHE A 280 -6.57 12.62 -2.48
CA PHE A 280 -7.74 13.19 -1.82
C PHE A 280 -8.99 12.98 -2.68
N LEU A 281 -8.92 13.29 -3.97
CA LEU A 281 -10.08 13.18 -4.86
C LEU A 281 -10.52 11.73 -5.07
N ALA A 282 -9.61 10.82 -5.45
CA ALA A 282 -9.95 9.45 -5.79
C ALA A 282 -10.49 8.66 -4.59
N SER A 283 -9.87 8.84 -3.42
CA SER A 283 -10.33 8.19 -2.18
C SER A 283 -11.71 8.71 -1.77
N ASN A 284 -11.89 10.04 -1.71
CA ASN A 284 -13.17 10.62 -1.30
C ASN A 284 -14.30 10.24 -2.25
N ILE A 285 -14.10 10.33 -3.57
CA ILE A 285 -15.14 9.96 -4.55
C ILE A 285 -15.63 8.53 -4.28
N THR A 286 -14.72 7.57 -4.18
CA THR A 286 -15.11 6.16 -4.06
C THR A 286 -15.75 5.85 -2.70
N SER A 287 -15.16 6.32 -1.60
CA SER A 287 -15.68 6.05 -0.25
C SER A 287 -17.00 6.77 0.02
N ILE A 288 -17.17 8.01 -0.46
CA ILE A 288 -18.44 8.75 -0.35
C ILE A 288 -19.53 8.09 -1.21
N ILE A 289 -19.20 7.61 -2.41
CA ILE A 289 -20.13 6.79 -3.20
C ILE A 289 -20.55 5.55 -2.39
N GLY A 290 -19.61 4.90 -1.71
CA GLY A 290 -19.90 3.78 -0.81
C GLY A 290 -20.92 4.11 0.27
N VAL A 291 -20.72 5.23 0.98
CA VAL A 291 -21.65 5.75 1.99
C VAL A 291 -23.02 6.03 1.39
N ILE A 292 -23.07 6.80 0.29
CA ILE A 292 -24.33 7.25 -0.30
C ILE A 292 -25.13 6.07 -0.85
N VAL A 293 -24.50 5.17 -1.60
CA VAL A 293 -25.19 3.99 -2.15
C VAL A 293 -25.72 3.11 -1.02
N THR A 294 -24.95 2.91 0.04
CA THR A 294 -25.39 2.14 1.22
C THR A 294 -26.59 2.80 1.88
N ALA A 295 -26.51 4.10 2.14
CA ALA A 295 -27.59 4.88 2.72
C ALA A 295 -28.87 4.86 1.87
N ALA A 296 -28.74 4.97 0.54
CA ALA A 296 -29.85 4.99 -0.39
C ALA A 296 -30.54 3.61 -0.51
N THR A 297 -29.79 2.52 -0.37
CA THR A 297 -30.28 1.15 -0.63
C THR A 297 -30.64 0.36 0.64
N GLN A 298 -30.19 0.77 1.83
CA GLN A 298 -30.38 0.02 3.07
C GLN A 298 -31.84 -0.29 3.42
N LYS A 299 -32.79 0.58 3.06
CA LYS A 299 -34.21 0.37 3.35
C LYS A 299 -34.82 -0.71 2.43
N GLU A 300 -34.58 -0.59 1.14
CA GLU A 300 -35.18 -1.44 0.10
C GLU A 300 -34.55 -2.83 0.04
N TYR A 301 -33.22 -2.90 0.12
CA TYR A 301 -32.47 -4.15 -0.04
C TYR A 301 -31.96 -4.72 1.28
N GLY A 302 -31.66 -3.85 2.25
CA GLY A 302 -31.12 -4.24 3.56
C GLY A 302 -32.15 -4.40 4.67
N HIS A 303 -33.44 -4.18 4.38
CA HIS A 303 -34.53 -4.18 5.38
C HIS A 303 -34.23 -3.28 6.60
N GLY A 304 -33.63 -2.11 6.35
CA GLY A 304 -33.23 -1.14 7.38
C GLY A 304 -31.81 -1.35 7.93
N LYS A 305 -31.11 -2.42 7.53
CA LYS A 305 -29.69 -2.63 7.86
C LYS A 305 -28.79 -2.14 6.73
N ALA A 306 -27.68 -1.49 7.09
CA ALA A 306 -26.68 -1.04 6.12
C ALA A 306 -25.99 -2.25 5.46
N LEU A 307 -26.23 -2.47 4.16
CA LEU A 307 -25.51 -3.45 3.35
C LEU A 307 -24.12 -2.90 2.99
N TRP A 308 -23.19 -3.00 3.93
CA TRP A 308 -21.83 -2.47 3.75
C TRP A 308 -21.02 -3.22 2.69
N ASP A 309 -21.28 -4.52 2.50
CA ASP A 309 -20.64 -5.35 1.47
C ASP A 309 -21.40 -5.23 0.14
N PRO A 310 -20.81 -4.65 -0.92
CA PRO A 310 -21.48 -4.46 -2.21
C PRO A 310 -21.91 -5.77 -2.87
N THR A 311 -21.22 -6.87 -2.55
CA THR A 311 -21.60 -8.20 -3.01
C THR A 311 -23.02 -8.54 -2.57
N GLN A 312 -23.37 -8.22 -1.32
CA GLN A 312 -24.71 -8.48 -0.77
C GLN A 312 -25.77 -7.61 -1.43
N LEU A 313 -25.44 -6.35 -1.72
CA LEU A 313 -26.32 -5.47 -2.48
C LEU A 313 -26.58 -6.03 -3.89
N PHE A 314 -25.54 -6.47 -4.59
CA PHE A 314 -25.72 -7.03 -5.95
C PHE A 314 -26.52 -8.32 -5.96
N MET A 315 -26.33 -9.19 -4.96
CA MET A 315 -27.17 -10.37 -4.79
C MET A 315 -28.63 -10.02 -4.51
N ALA A 316 -28.89 -9.02 -3.66
CA ALA A 316 -30.25 -8.55 -3.40
C ALA A 316 -30.92 -7.95 -4.65
N ILE A 317 -30.16 -7.24 -5.49
CA ILE A 317 -30.64 -6.74 -6.80
C ILE A 317 -31.01 -7.91 -7.73
N GLN A 318 -30.19 -8.97 -7.78
CA GLN A 318 -30.49 -10.17 -8.57
C GLN A 318 -31.80 -10.82 -8.15
N ASP A 319 -32.05 -10.89 -6.85
CA ASP A 319 -33.22 -11.56 -6.27
C ASP A 319 -34.51 -10.75 -6.47
N GLN A 320 -34.43 -9.42 -6.32
CA GLN A 320 -35.62 -8.54 -6.42
C GLN A 320 -36.00 -8.16 -7.86
N HIS A 321 -35.03 -8.02 -8.78
CA HIS A 321 -35.28 -7.50 -10.14
C HIS A 321 -35.19 -8.55 -11.26
N GLY A 322 -35.12 -9.83 -10.90
CA GLY A 322 -35.14 -10.94 -11.86
C GLY A 322 -34.05 -10.82 -12.95
N SER A 323 -34.41 -11.02 -14.22
CA SER A 323 -33.43 -11.04 -15.33
C SER A 323 -32.71 -9.70 -15.54
N ARG A 324 -33.39 -8.57 -15.34
CA ARG A 324 -32.80 -7.23 -15.48
C ARG A 324 -31.79 -6.96 -14.36
N GLY A 325 -32.14 -7.31 -13.12
CA GLY A 325 -31.23 -7.22 -11.97
C GLY A 325 -29.98 -8.06 -12.16
N ARG A 326 -30.14 -9.29 -12.67
CA ARG A 326 -29.01 -10.17 -12.99
C ARG A 326 -28.08 -9.60 -14.05
N ALA A 327 -28.61 -9.03 -15.13
CA ALA A 327 -27.77 -8.39 -16.15
C ALA A 327 -26.98 -7.21 -15.56
N ALA A 328 -27.62 -6.33 -14.79
CA ALA A 328 -26.95 -5.20 -14.13
C ALA A 328 -25.85 -5.67 -13.17
N ALA A 329 -26.16 -6.63 -12.29
CA ALA A 329 -25.19 -7.20 -11.35
C ALA A 329 -24.02 -7.89 -12.05
N PHE A 330 -24.25 -8.52 -13.22
CA PHE A 330 -23.19 -9.16 -14.00
C PHE A 330 -22.18 -8.13 -14.52
N PHE A 331 -22.65 -7.07 -15.16
CA PHE A 331 -21.76 -6.05 -15.74
C PHE A 331 -21.03 -5.24 -14.66
N LEU A 332 -21.72 -4.89 -13.56
CA LEU A 332 -21.08 -4.25 -12.41
C LEU A 332 -20.04 -5.17 -11.76
N GLY A 333 -20.39 -6.45 -11.54
CA GLY A 333 -19.46 -7.46 -11.02
C GLY A 333 -18.22 -7.59 -11.90
N LEU A 334 -18.37 -7.61 -13.23
CA LEU A 334 -17.25 -7.68 -14.17
C LEU A 334 -16.30 -6.48 -14.04
N VAL A 335 -16.85 -5.27 -13.94
CA VAL A 335 -16.04 -4.06 -13.72
C VAL A 335 -15.28 -4.13 -12.41
N PHE A 336 -15.90 -4.61 -11.34
CA PHE A 336 -15.23 -4.74 -10.06
C PHE A 336 -14.21 -5.88 -10.00
N ILE A 337 -14.37 -6.96 -10.77
CA ILE A 337 -13.32 -7.98 -10.95
C ILE A 337 -12.08 -7.33 -11.58
N ILE A 338 -12.28 -6.53 -12.63
CA ILE A 338 -11.20 -5.79 -13.31
C ILE A 338 -10.54 -4.81 -12.33
N SER A 339 -11.34 -4.10 -11.53
CA SER A 339 -10.84 -3.22 -10.47
C SER A 339 -9.96 -3.97 -9.46
N GLN A 340 -10.43 -5.11 -8.93
CA GLN A 340 -9.66 -5.87 -7.95
C GLN A 340 -8.38 -6.43 -8.56
N LEU A 341 -8.37 -6.85 -9.83
CA LEU A 341 -7.12 -7.21 -10.52
C LEU A 341 -6.15 -6.03 -10.59
N GLY A 342 -6.65 -4.83 -10.89
CA GLY A 342 -5.90 -3.59 -10.95
C GLY A 342 -5.15 -3.29 -9.65
N ILE A 343 -5.89 -3.12 -8.54
CA ILE A 343 -5.30 -2.85 -7.23
C ILE A 343 -4.42 -4.01 -6.76
N ASN A 344 -4.83 -5.27 -6.99
CA ASN A 344 -4.11 -6.41 -6.42
C ASN A 344 -2.75 -6.63 -7.10
N VAL A 345 -2.66 -6.37 -8.40
CA VAL A 345 -1.38 -6.42 -9.13
C VAL A 345 -0.50 -5.22 -8.78
N VAL A 346 -1.03 -3.99 -8.84
CA VAL A 346 -0.19 -2.79 -8.65
C VAL A 346 0.15 -2.54 -7.18
N GLY A 347 -0.88 -2.47 -6.33
CA GLY A 347 -0.76 -2.00 -4.95
C GLY A 347 -0.22 -3.05 -3.97
N ASN A 348 -0.49 -4.33 -4.22
CA ASN A 348 -0.18 -5.38 -3.24
C ASN A 348 0.96 -6.29 -3.70
N VAL A 349 0.80 -6.99 -4.81
CA VAL A 349 1.71 -8.08 -5.18
C VAL A 349 3.05 -7.57 -5.72
N LEU A 350 3.06 -6.51 -6.52
CA LEU A 350 4.30 -5.92 -7.04
C LEU A 350 5.08 -5.20 -5.94
N ALA A 351 4.38 -4.44 -5.09
CA ALA A 351 4.95 -3.83 -3.89
C ALA A 351 5.60 -4.88 -2.97
N GLY A 352 4.83 -5.89 -2.55
CA GLY A 352 5.36 -6.97 -1.74
C GLY A 352 6.46 -7.78 -2.44
N GLY A 353 6.39 -7.93 -3.76
CA GLY A 353 7.42 -8.60 -4.55
C GLY A 353 8.78 -7.89 -4.49
N LEU A 354 8.80 -6.56 -4.52
CA LEU A 354 10.01 -5.76 -4.31
C LEU A 354 10.57 -5.95 -2.91
N ASP A 355 9.71 -5.96 -1.88
CA ASP A 355 10.14 -6.19 -0.51
C ASP A 355 10.78 -7.57 -0.32
N VAL A 356 10.15 -8.63 -0.84
CA VAL A 356 10.70 -10.00 -0.78
C VAL A 356 12.02 -10.09 -1.55
N ALA A 357 12.11 -9.43 -2.71
CA ALA A 357 13.35 -9.33 -3.48
C ALA A 357 14.45 -8.61 -2.68
N ALA A 358 14.12 -7.62 -1.85
CA ALA A 358 15.10 -6.96 -1.00
C ALA A 358 15.56 -7.79 0.20
N VAL A 359 14.75 -8.75 0.67
CA VAL A 359 15.13 -9.67 1.76
C VAL A 359 16.14 -10.71 1.27
N LEU A 360 15.90 -11.31 0.10
CA LEU A 360 16.72 -12.37 -0.49
C LEU A 360 17.18 -12.02 -1.93
N PRO A 361 17.94 -10.93 -2.13
CA PRO A 361 18.20 -10.36 -3.46
C PRO A 361 18.95 -11.30 -4.41
N LYS A 362 19.76 -12.20 -3.85
CA LYS A 362 20.49 -13.23 -4.60
C LYS A 362 19.59 -14.30 -5.24
N TYR A 363 18.39 -14.52 -4.70
CA TYR A 363 17.52 -15.65 -5.07
C TYR A 363 16.16 -15.20 -5.62
N ILE A 364 15.71 -14.00 -5.25
CA ILE A 364 14.36 -13.52 -5.54
C ILE A 364 14.44 -12.21 -6.31
N ASN A 365 13.87 -12.20 -7.51
CA ASN A 365 13.56 -11.02 -8.29
C ASN A 365 12.10 -10.62 -8.05
N LEU A 366 11.68 -9.47 -8.57
CA LEU A 366 10.33 -8.94 -8.44
C LEU A 366 9.26 -9.98 -8.77
N ARG A 367 9.44 -10.74 -9.86
CA ARG A 367 8.47 -11.74 -10.31
C ARG A 367 8.36 -12.91 -9.33
N ARG A 368 9.49 -13.49 -8.92
CA ARG A 368 9.52 -14.58 -7.92
C ARG A 368 8.93 -14.10 -6.59
N GLY A 369 9.22 -12.86 -6.19
CA GLY A 369 8.66 -12.22 -5.01
C GLY A 369 7.13 -12.09 -5.11
N ALA A 370 6.62 -11.63 -6.25
CA ALA A 370 5.18 -11.49 -6.46
C ALA A 370 4.43 -12.84 -6.38
N TYR A 371 4.97 -13.91 -6.98
CA TYR A 371 4.39 -15.25 -6.83
C TYR A 371 4.44 -15.76 -5.39
N THR A 372 5.50 -15.42 -4.65
CA THR A 372 5.61 -15.77 -3.23
C THR A 372 4.49 -15.12 -2.41
N ILE A 373 4.22 -13.83 -2.66
CA ILE A 373 3.10 -13.12 -2.02
C ILE A 373 1.76 -13.78 -2.35
N ALA A 374 1.51 -14.05 -3.64
CA ALA A 374 0.24 -14.63 -4.09
C ALA A 374 -0.03 -16.04 -3.52
N VAL A 375 1.00 -16.85 -3.31
CA VAL A 375 0.85 -18.20 -2.72
C VAL A 375 0.65 -18.12 -1.21
N LEU A 376 1.40 -17.26 -0.52
CA LEU A 376 1.37 -17.17 0.95
C LEU A 376 0.19 -16.32 1.47
N SER A 377 -0.50 -15.56 0.62
CA SER A 377 -1.62 -14.69 1.02
C SER A 377 -2.85 -15.43 1.54
N VAL A 378 -2.89 -16.75 1.42
CA VAL A 378 -3.94 -17.60 2.01
C VAL A 378 -3.77 -17.74 3.53
N LEU A 379 -2.52 -17.67 4.03
CA LEU A 379 -2.18 -17.93 5.44
C LEU A 379 -2.87 -16.99 6.44
N PRO A 380 -3.07 -15.69 6.17
CA PRO A 380 -3.77 -14.79 7.09
C PRO A 380 -5.29 -14.98 7.12
N ASN A 381 -5.84 -16.02 6.47
CA ASN A 381 -7.27 -16.29 6.36
C ASN A 381 -8.08 -15.04 5.94
N PRO A 382 -7.80 -14.46 4.76
CA PRO A 382 -8.28 -13.13 4.38
C PRO A 382 -9.81 -12.98 4.41
N TRP A 383 -10.55 -14.07 4.23
CA TRP A 383 -12.02 -14.07 4.30
C TRP A 383 -12.57 -13.75 5.70
N GLN A 384 -11.87 -14.12 6.78
CA GLN A 384 -12.31 -13.83 8.15
C GLN A 384 -12.23 -12.33 8.45
N GLN A 385 -11.33 -11.61 7.79
CA GLN A 385 -11.17 -10.16 7.93
C GLN A 385 -12.35 -9.39 7.31
N LEU A 386 -13.11 -10.04 6.42
CA LEU A 386 -14.30 -9.51 5.74
C LEU A 386 -15.61 -10.08 6.33
N ALA A 387 -15.57 -10.70 7.51
CA ALA A 387 -16.74 -11.31 8.14
C ALA A 387 -17.81 -10.26 8.53
N SER A 388 -17.38 -9.06 8.92
CA SER A 388 -18.26 -7.93 9.24
C SER A 388 -17.58 -6.59 8.97
N GLY A 389 -18.36 -5.51 8.84
CA GLY A 389 -17.82 -4.16 8.62
C GLY A 389 -17.00 -3.66 9.82
N SER A 390 -17.38 -4.03 11.05
CA SER A 390 -16.60 -3.70 12.25
C SER A 390 -15.28 -4.46 12.31
N THR A 391 -15.28 -5.77 12.01
CA THR A 391 -14.03 -6.56 11.89
C THR A 391 -13.12 -5.99 10.83
N PHE A 392 -13.68 -5.56 9.69
CA PHE A 392 -12.92 -4.92 8.63
C PHE A 392 -12.23 -3.64 9.15
N LEU A 393 -12.98 -2.70 9.74
CA LEU A 393 -12.43 -1.46 10.29
C LEU A 393 -11.41 -1.69 11.43
N ALA A 394 -11.64 -2.69 12.28
CA ALA A 394 -10.72 -3.10 13.36
C ALA A 394 -9.35 -3.53 12.78
N VAL A 395 -9.35 -4.38 11.74
CA VAL A 395 -8.11 -4.80 11.05
C VAL A 395 -7.36 -3.60 10.47
N LEU A 396 -8.08 -2.63 9.86
CA LEU A 396 -7.45 -1.41 9.33
C LEU A 396 -6.79 -0.58 10.45
N SER A 397 -7.48 -0.44 11.58
CA SER A 397 -7.01 0.32 12.73
C SER A 397 -5.85 -0.36 13.47
N ALA A 398 -5.82 -1.69 13.49
CA ALA A 398 -4.71 -2.46 14.04
C ALA A 398 -3.38 -2.14 13.35
N TYR A 399 -3.38 -2.03 12.02
CA TYR A 399 -2.15 -1.71 11.26
C TYR A 399 -1.65 -0.29 11.51
N ALA A 400 -2.56 0.64 11.73
CA ALA A 400 -2.22 2.03 12.02
C ALA A 400 -1.29 2.17 13.25
N VAL A 401 -1.44 1.31 14.27
CA VAL A 401 -0.61 1.30 15.48
C VAL A 401 0.88 1.11 15.16
N PHE A 402 1.20 0.16 14.28
CA PHE A 402 2.58 -0.21 14.00
C PHE A 402 3.21 0.70 12.94
N LEU A 403 2.41 1.16 11.98
CA LEU A 403 2.90 1.86 10.79
C LEU A 403 3.02 3.36 10.98
N GLY A 404 2.16 3.99 11.79
CA GLY A 404 2.27 5.42 12.12
C GLY A 404 3.68 5.79 12.63
N PRO A 405 4.22 5.08 13.65
CA PRO A 405 5.58 5.26 14.12
C PRO A 405 6.66 5.01 13.05
N MET A 406 6.52 3.97 12.22
CA MET A 406 7.50 3.67 11.16
C MET A 406 7.58 4.80 10.12
N ILE A 407 6.42 5.33 9.72
CA ILE A 407 6.34 6.46 8.78
C ILE A 407 6.90 7.72 9.42
N GLY A 408 6.64 7.96 10.71
CA GLY A 408 7.24 9.05 11.50
C GLY A 408 8.76 8.99 11.49
N LEU A 409 9.33 7.80 11.72
CA LEU A 409 10.76 7.54 11.69
C LEU A 409 11.37 7.79 10.30
N LEU A 410 10.74 7.32 9.21
CA LEU A 410 11.20 7.61 7.85
C LEU A 410 11.22 9.12 7.57
N CYS A 411 10.13 9.81 7.90
CA CYS A 411 10.00 11.25 7.68
C CYS A 411 11.03 12.06 8.47
N VAL A 412 11.15 11.83 9.79
CA VAL A 412 12.06 12.61 10.65
C VAL A 412 13.52 12.37 10.28
N HIS A 413 13.89 11.13 9.96
CA HIS A 413 15.24 10.80 9.54
C HIS A 413 15.57 11.48 8.22
N TYR A 414 14.68 11.43 7.24
CA TYR A 414 14.95 12.06 5.94
C TYR A 414 14.97 13.58 6.02
N TYR A 415 13.94 14.21 6.60
CA TYR A 415 13.77 15.67 6.52
C TYR A 415 14.69 16.45 7.46
N ILE A 416 14.91 15.94 8.68
CA ILE A 416 15.56 16.71 9.74
C ILE A 416 16.96 16.16 10.01
N ILE A 417 17.08 14.86 10.30
CA ILE A 417 18.36 14.25 10.71
C ILE A 417 19.35 14.20 9.53
N GLN A 418 18.91 13.69 8.38
CA GLN A 418 19.74 13.53 7.16
C GLN A 418 19.58 14.70 6.18
N LYS A 419 18.80 15.73 6.54
CA LYS A 419 18.67 16.99 5.79
C LYS A 419 18.34 16.81 4.30
N ARG A 420 17.49 15.83 3.98
CA ARG A 420 16.97 15.46 2.65
C ARG A 420 17.99 14.87 1.66
N THR A 421 19.09 14.29 2.15
CA THR A 421 20.10 13.68 1.27
C THR A 421 20.55 12.34 1.82
N PHE A 422 20.72 11.34 0.94
CA PHE A 422 21.26 10.02 1.29
C PHE A 422 22.67 9.84 0.73
N HIS A 423 23.55 9.21 1.51
CA HIS A 423 24.80 8.65 0.99
C HIS A 423 24.53 7.30 0.31
N PHE A 424 24.47 7.24 -1.02
CA PHE A 424 24.03 6.03 -1.72
C PHE A 424 24.95 4.80 -1.59
N PRO A 425 26.29 4.91 -1.72
CA PRO A 425 27.15 3.72 -1.66
C PRO A 425 27.00 2.93 -0.37
N ASP A 426 26.77 3.63 0.74
CA ASP A 426 26.63 3.01 2.05
C ASP A 426 25.30 2.30 2.26
N LEU A 427 24.25 2.65 1.50
CA LEU A 427 22.97 1.93 1.52
C LEU A 427 23.10 0.50 0.98
N TYR A 428 24.20 0.18 0.31
CA TYR A 428 24.51 -1.14 -0.26
C TYR A 428 25.73 -1.81 0.37
N THR A 429 26.36 -1.17 1.36
CA THR A 429 27.56 -1.66 2.03
C THR A 429 27.21 -2.28 3.39
N GLY A 430 27.12 -3.61 3.46
CA GLY A 430 26.74 -4.33 4.69
C GLY A 430 27.87 -4.64 5.65
N ASN A 431 28.73 -3.68 5.94
CA ASN A 431 29.79 -3.83 6.95
C ASN A 431 30.04 -2.49 7.68
N LYS A 432 30.95 -2.50 8.66
CA LYS A 432 31.29 -1.35 9.52
C LYS A 432 31.76 -0.09 8.79
N LYS A 433 32.08 -0.17 7.49
CA LYS A 433 32.46 1.00 6.69
C LYS A 433 31.26 1.88 6.33
N SER A 434 30.05 1.31 6.31
CA SER A 434 28.83 2.06 6.01
C SER A 434 28.42 2.95 7.18
N ILE A 435 28.05 4.20 6.88
CA ILE A 435 27.45 5.11 7.87
C ILE A 435 26.10 4.57 8.40
N TYR A 436 25.43 3.69 7.66
CA TYR A 436 24.20 3.02 8.08
C TYR A 436 24.44 1.65 8.74
N TRP A 437 25.69 1.36 9.12
CA TRP A 437 25.98 0.19 9.94
C TRP A 437 25.56 0.38 11.39
N TYR A 438 25.56 1.61 11.94
CA TYR A 438 25.23 1.87 13.34
C TYR A 438 25.92 0.88 14.30
N THR A 439 25.17 0.31 15.25
CA THR A 439 25.67 -0.66 16.23
C THR A 439 25.33 -2.07 15.76
N TRP A 440 26.32 -2.81 15.26
CA TRP A 440 26.16 -4.17 14.72
C TRP A 440 25.15 -4.30 13.57
N GLY A 441 24.99 -3.26 12.75
CA GLY A 441 24.04 -3.19 11.64
C GLY A 441 22.63 -2.77 12.04
N VAL A 442 22.40 -2.37 13.29
CA VAL A 442 21.09 -1.96 13.82
C VAL A 442 21.18 -0.58 14.44
N ASN A 443 20.24 0.29 14.08
CA ASN A 443 20.01 1.54 14.79
C ASN A 443 19.15 1.30 16.03
N TRP A 444 19.81 1.10 17.18
CA TRP A 444 19.11 0.83 18.44
C TRP A 444 18.15 1.96 18.85
N ARG A 445 18.40 3.20 18.41
CA ARG A 445 17.57 4.36 18.72
C ARG A 445 16.20 4.25 18.09
N THR A 446 16.19 3.97 16.79
CA THR A 446 14.99 3.74 16.01
C THR A 446 14.14 2.62 16.61
N VAL A 447 14.79 1.54 17.04
CA VAL A 447 14.11 0.40 17.70
C VAL A 447 13.44 0.85 19.00
N ILE A 448 14.15 1.55 19.89
CA ILE A 448 13.59 2.04 21.16
C ILE A 448 12.45 3.04 20.90
N VAL A 449 12.64 3.98 19.99
CA VAL A 449 11.63 4.98 19.62
C VAL A 449 10.36 4.30 19.11
N TRP A 450 10.49 3.30 18.24
CA TRP A 450 9.35 2.56 17.71
C TRP A 450 8.60 1.78 18.80
N ILE A 451 9.33 1.10 19.70
CA ILE A 451 8.72 0.39 20.85
C ILE A 451 7.92 1.37 21.71
N ILE A 452 8.53 2.49 22.12
CA ILE A 452 7.88 3.48 22.99
C ILE A 452 6.66 4.11 22.29
N ALA A 453 6.73 4.35 20.98
CA ALA A 453 5.62 4.93 20.23
C ALA A 453 4.39 4.02 20.14
N ILE A 454 4.56 2.70 20.23
CA ILE A 454 3.45 1.73 20.16
C ILE A 454 2.77 1.52 21.52
N ILE A 455 3.54 1.55 22.61
CA ILE A 455 3.08 1.22 23.97
C ILE A 455 1.75 1.89 24.33
N PRO A 456 1.51 3.20 24.07
CA PRO A 456 0.26 3.86 24.47
C PRO A 456 -0.99 3.27 23.79
N SER A 457 -0.87 2.82 22.54
CA SER A 457 -2.00 2.30 21.75
C SER A 457 -2.18 0.79 21.89
N PHE A 458 -1.18 0.09 22.41
CA PHE A 458 -1.15 -1.37 22.46
C PHE A 458 -2.27 -1.99 23.33
N PRO A 459 -2.62 -1.46 24.53
CA PRO A 459 -3.70 -2.03 25.32
C PRO A 459 -5.07 -1.93 24.63
N GLY A 460 -5.35 -0.80 23.97
CA GLY A 460 -6.60 -0.63 23.21
C GLY A 460 -6.66 -1.55 22.00
N PHE A 461 -5.54 -1.74 21.29
CA PHE A 461 -5.42 -2.73 20.22
C PHE A 461 -5.70 -4.16 20.70
N VAL A 462 -5.16 -4.56 21.85
CA VAL A 462 -5.38 -5.89 22.44
C VAL A 462 -6.85 -6.09 22.83
N ASN A 463 -7.51 -5.06 23.36
CA ASN A 463 -8.94 -5.10 23.66
C ASN A 463 -9.81 -5.19 22.40
N ASP A 464 -9.42 -4.52 21.32
CA ASP A 464 -10.13 -4.58 20.03
C ASP A 464 -9.99 -5.97 19.38
N ALA A 465 -8.81 -6.58 19.47
CA ALA A 465 -8.58 -7.95 19.02
C ALA A 465 -9.28 -9.02 19.90
N ASN A 466 -9.45 -8.74 21.19
CA ASN A 466 -10.13 -9.62 22.13
C ASN A 466 -10.89 -8.83 23.20
N HIS A 467 -12.19 -8.63 22.95
CA HIS A 467 -13.08 -7.89 23.84
C HIS A 467 -13.30 -8.57 25.21
N ALA A 468 -12.85 -9.81 25.41
CA ALA A 468 -12.94 -10.47 26.72
C ALA A 468 -11.93 -9.91 27.74
N LEU A 469 -10.91 -9.16 27.28
CA LEU A 469 -9.89 -8.60 28.15
C LEU A 469 -10.33 -7.22 28.68
N PRO A 470 -10.42 -7.02 30.00
CA PRO A 470 -10.81 -5.73 30.56
C PRO A 470 -9.69 -4.71 30.38
N VAL A 471 -9.96 -3.64 29.64
CA VAL A 471 -9.02 -2.53 29.44
C VAL A 471 -9.69 -1.21 29.84
N PRO A 472 -9.03 -0.35 30.63
CA PRO A 472 -9.57 0.96 30.99
C PRO A 472 -9.95 1.79 29.76
N ILE A 473 -11.09 2.49 29.83
CA ILE A 473 -11.62 3.29 28.72
C ILE A 473 -10.66 4.38 28.22
N GLY A 474 -9.78 4.88 29.07
CA GLY A 474 -8.74 5.82 28.66
C GLY A 474 -7.79 5.22 27.62
N LEU A 475 -7.40 3.96 27.78
CA LEU A 475 -6.46 3.28 26.89
C LEU A 475 -7.12 2.82 25.58
N THR A 476 -8.41 2.49 25.60
CA THR A 476 -9.17 2.23 24.37
C THR A 476 -9.33 3.51 23.54
N ARG A 477 -9.54 4.65 24.20
CA ARG A 477 -9.61 5.97 23.55
C ARG A 477 -8.26 6.44 22.97
N VAL A 478 -7.15 6.10 23.61
CA VAL A 478 -5.80 6.35 23.04
C VAL A 478 -5.59 5.56 21.74
N TYR A 479 -6.09 4.33 21.66
CA TYR A 479 -6.04 3.53 20.42
C TYR A 479 -6.84 4.17 19.26
N SER A 480 -7.93 4.89 19.55
CA SER A 480 -8.67 5.69 18.56
C SER A 480 -7.86 6.86 17.97
N LEU A 481 -6.63 7.10 18.43
CA LEU A 481 -5.69 8.10 17.92
C LEU A 481 -4.37 7.47 17.40
N SER A 482 -4.31 6.14 17.29
CA SER A 482 -3.09 5.35 17.19
C SER A 482 -2.10 5.80 16.10
N PHE A 483 -2.57 6.05 14.87
CA PHE A 483 -1.69 6.41 13.76
C PHE A 483 -0.97 7.74 14.02
N VAL A 484 -1.76 8.80 14.28
CA VAL A 484 -1.26 10.17 14.42
C VAL A 484 -0.43 10.30 15.69
N LEU A 485 -0.89 9.71 16.79
CA LEU A 485 -0.16 9.71 18.05
C LEU A 485 1.18 8.95 17.91
N GLY A 486 1.15 7.76 17.33
CA GLY A 486 2.35 6.96 17.09
C GLY A 486 3.36 7.69 16.18
N PHE A 487 2.89 8.34 15.11
CA PHE A 487 3.72 9.17 14.25
C PHE A 487 4.38 10.31 15.03
N LEU A 488 3.62 11.08 15.81
CA LEU A 488 4.13 12.25 16.54
C LEU A 488 5.12 11.84 17.64
N ILE A 489 4.80 10.79 18.41
CA ILE A 489 5.71 10.27 19.45
C ILE A 489 7.02 9.82 18.80
N ALA A 490 6.95 9.10 17.67
CA ALA A 490 8.15 8.64 16.97
C ALA A 490 9.02 9.81 16.48
N VAL A 491 8.42 10.85 15.89
CA VAL A 491 9.14 12.05 15.45
C VAL A 491 9.81 12.76 16.63
N VAL A 492 9.07 13.03 17.70
CA VAL A 492 9.59 13.77 18.86
C VAL A 492 10.70 12.99 19.56
N LEU A 493 10.49 11.70 19.83
CA LEU A 493 11.49 10.88 20.50
C LEU A 493 12.74 10.65 19.65
N ALA A 494 12.59 10.49 18.33
CA ALA A 494 13.75 10.39 17.43
C ALA A 494 14.60 11.66 17.48
N LEU A 495 13.98 12.85 17.47
CA LEU A 495 14.70 14.12 17.58
C LEU A 495 15.38 14.28 18.94
N LEU A 496 14.69 13.94 20.02
CA LEU A 496 15.27 13.99 21.38
C LEU A 496 16.47 13.05 21.49
N LEU A 497 16.35 11.83 21.00
CA LEU A 497 17.41 10.83 21.09
C LEU A 497 18.59 11.16 20.15
N HIS A 498 18.31 11.76 19.00
CA HIS A 498 19.34 12.33 18.12
C HIS A 498 20.03 13.52 18.79
N TRP A 499 19.32 14.39 19.53
CA TRP A 499 19.93 15.50 20.26
C TRP A 499 20.82 15.04 21.42
N ILE A 500 20.39 14.02 22.18
CA ILE A 500 21.16 13.48 23.32
C ILE A 500 22.37 12.68 22.84
N PHE A 501 22.25 11.92 21.75
CA PHE A 501 23.29 11.02 21.28
C PHE A 501 23.72 11.27 19.82
N PRO A 502 23.95 12.46 19.26
CA PRO A 502 24.08 12.72 17.80
C PRO A 502 24.49 11.59 16.83
N GLU A 503 23.69 11.36 15.78
CA GLU A 503 24.10 10.54 14.63
C GLU A 503 24.91 11.41 13.65
N ASN A 504 26.14 11.00 13.36
CA ASN A 504 27.02 11.79 12.50
C ASN A 504 26.81 11.38 11.04
N PHE A 505 26.19 12.27 10.27
CA PHE A 505 26.10 12.17 8.82
C PHE A 505 27.05 13.19 8.17
N PRO A 506 27.66 12.89 7.01
CA PRO A 506 28.45 13.86 6.27
C PRO A 506 27.62 15.12 5.92
N GLU A 507 28.30 16.24 5.72
CA GLU A 507 27.63 17.47 5.32
C GLU A 507 26.90 17.28 3.98
N ARG A 508 25.74 17.93 3.86
CA ARG A 508 24.90 17.84 2.67
C ARG A 508 25.65 18.18 1.38
N THR A 509 26.47 19.23 1.40
CA THR A 509 27.26 19.67 0.24
C THR A 509 28.26 18.60 -0.21
N GLU A 510 28.84 17.86 0.74
CA GLU A 510 29.74 16.75 0.42
C GLU A 510 28.97 15.56 -0.15
N LEU A 511 27.80 15.25 0.39
CA LEU A 511 26.93 14.20 -0.15
C LEU A 511 26.43 14.52 -1.56
N GLU A 512 26.03 15.77 -1.82
CA GLU A 512 25.60 16.23 -3.14
C GLU A 512 26.76 16.16 -4.14
N ARG A 513 27.97 16.60 -3.74
CA ARG A 513 29.17 16.47 -4.57
C ARG A 513 29.49 15.00 -4.88
N GLN A 514 29.40 14.12 -3.88
CA GLN A 514 29.60 12.69 -4.07
C GLN A 514 28.50 12.06 -4.93
N GLN A 515 27.26 12.56 -4.88
CA GLN A 515 26.19 12.14 -5.77
C GLN A 515 26.44 12.58 -7.22
N ASP A 516 26.96 13.77 -7.45
CA ASP A 516 27.32 14.22 -8.81
C ASP A 516 28.52 13.44 -9.37
N LEU A 517 29.47 13.05 -8.51
CA LEU A 517 30.62 12.23 -8.89
C LEU A 517 30.27 10.74 -9.08
N TYR A 518 29.46 10.15 -8.18
CA TYR A 518 29.25 8.70 -8.08
C TYR A 518 27.81 8.24 -8.33
N GLY A 519 26.86 9.16 -8.54
CA GLY A 519 25.43 8.83 -8.71
C GLY A 519 25.16 7.96 -9.93
N THR A 520 25.92 8.17 -11.00
CA THR A 520 25.95 7.29 -12.18
C THR A 520 26.80 6.05 -11.94
N ASP A 521 27.85 6.16 -11.12
CA ASP A 521 28.80 5.07 -10.85
C ASP A 521 28.20 3.90 -10.07
N ILE A 522 27.16 4.06 -9.23
CA ILE A 522 26.58 2.89 -8.54
C ILE A 522 25.96 1.91 -9.53
N TYR A 523 25.35 2.42 -10.62
CA TYR A 523 24.91 1.58 -11.72
C TYR A 523 26.09 0.98 -12.47
N PHE A 524 27.11 1.77 -12.78
CA PHE A 524 28.29 1.28 -13.51
C PHE A 524 29.12 0.29 -12.70
N ASP A 525 29.26 0.46 -11.39
CA ASP A 525 29.93 -0.46 -10.48
C ASP A 525 29.14 -1.75 -10.31
N TYR A 526 27.80 -1.66 -10.31
CA TYR A 526 26.94 -2.84 -10.39
C TYR A 526 27.10 -3.56 -11.74
N GLU A 527 27.11 -2.84 -12.87
CA GLU A 527 27.36 -3.41 -14.20
C GLU A 527 28.77 -4.01 -14.32
N ARG A 528 29.80 -3.39 -13.71
CA ARG A 528 31.16 -3.95 -13.60
C ARG A 528 31.17 -5.22 -12.77
N GLN A 529 30.46 -5.27 -11.65
CA GLN A 529 30.32 -6.48 -10.81
C GLN A 529 29.60 -7.62 -11.56
N LEU A 530 28.68 -7.28 -12.47
CA LEU A 530 28.00 -8.21 -13.37
C LEU A 530 28.84 -8.68 -14.57
N GLY A 531 30.05 -8.11 -14.77
CA GLY A 531 30.89 -8.41 -15.94
C GLY A 531 30.34 -7.83 -17.25
N HIS A 532 29.34 -6.96 -17.19
CA HIS A 532 28.84 -6.21 -18.34
C HIS A 532 29.69 -4.95 -18.53
N SER A 533 30.93 -5.13 -18.96
CA SER A 533 31.71 -4.02 -19.51
C SER A 533 31.04 -3.56 -20.80
N ARG A 534 30.25 -2.48 -20.78
CA ARG A 534 30.28 -1.60 -21.95
C ARG A 534 31.72 -1.10 -22.02
N GLY A 535 32.45 -1.52 -23.06
CA GLY A 535 33.73 -0.89 -23.39
C GLY A 535 33.53 0.64 -23.41
N PRO A 536 34.59 1.41 -23.08
CA PRO A 536 34.45 2.84 -22.82
C PRO A 536 33.59 3.49 -23.90
N SER A 537 32.46 4.08 -23.50
CA SER A 537 31.74 4.97 -24.42
C SER A 537 32.70 6.08 -24.81
N ASN A 538 32.60 6.56 -26.04
CA ASN A 538 33.39 7.66 -26.58
C ASN A 538 33.22 9.01 -25.81
N ASP A 539 32.61 9.00 -24.62
CA ASP A 539 32.50 10.16 -23.73
C ASP A 539 33.84 10.55 -23.07
N GLU A 540 34.80 9.63 -22.98
CA GLU A 540 36.17 10.00 -22.55
C GLU A 540 36.90 10.85 -23.61
N SER A 541 36.54 10.75 -24.89
CA SER A 541 37.01 11.70 -25.91
C SER A 541 36.31 13.06 -25.80
N GLU A 542 35.00 13.11 -25.49
CA GLU A 542 34.30 14.39 -25.31
C GLU A 542 34.71 15.13 -24.03
N LYS A 543 35.03 14.43 -22.93
CA LYS A 543 35.59 15.07 -21.72
C LYS A 543 37.01 15.59 -21.94
N LYS A 544 37.82 14.95 -22.79
CA LYS A 544 39.16 15.44 -23.15
C LYS A 544 39.13 16.61 -24.14
N ASP A 545 38.18 16.64 -25.07
CA ASP A 545 38.02 17.76 -26.00
C ASP A 545 37.42 19.00 -25.32
N ASN A 546 36.49 18.83 -24.38
CA ASN A 546 35.98 19.96 -23.58
C ASN A 546 37.02 20.52 -22.61
N ALA A 547 37.93 19.69 -22.07
CA ALA A 547 39.05 20.17 -21.26
C ALA A 547 40.13 20.89 -22.10
N ARG A 548 40.35 20.49 -23.36
CA ARG A 548 41.28 21.19 -24.28
C ARG A 548 40.73 22.52 -24.80
N THR A 549 39.42 22.63 -24.96
CA THR A 549 38.77 23.87 -25.46
C THR A 549 38.63 24.95 -24.37
N ALA A 550 38.68 24.57 -23.09
CA ALA A 550 38.66 25.51 -21.97
C ALA A 550 40.03 26.16 -21.68
N VAL A 551 41.14 25.56 -22.13
CA VAL A 551 42.50 26.10 -21.89
C VAL A 551 42.91 27.11 -22.98
N THR A 552 42.30 27.09 -24.17
CA THR A 552 42.59 28.01 -25.28
C THR A 552 41.78 29.31 -25.28
N ARG A 553 40.95 29.58 -24.27
CA ARG A 553 40.13 30.81 -24.17
C ARG A 553 40.53 31.78 -23.03
N VAL A 554 41.74 31.61 -22.48
CA VAL A 554 42.26 32.51 -21.43
C VAL A 554 43.35 33.47 -21.94
N ASP A 555 43.83 33.29 -23.17
CA ASP A 555 44.77 34.23 -23.81
C ASP A 555 44.23 34.66 -25.19
N GLU A 556 43.24 35.56 -25.20
CA GLU A 556 42.93 36.50 -26.31
C GLU A 556 42.07 37.67 -25.82
#